data_AF-A0A932YIR6-F1
#
_entry.id   AF-A0A932YIR6-F1
#
_cell.length_a   1.000
_cell.length_b   1.000
_cell.length_c   1.000
_cell.angle_alpha   90.00
_cell.angle_beta   90.00
_cell.angle_gamma   90.00
#
_symmetry.space_group_name_H-M   'P 1'
#
loop_
_entity.id
_entity.type
_entity.pdbx_description
1 polymer ?
#
loop_
_entity_poly.entity_id
_entity_poly.type
_entity_poly.pdbx_seq_one_letter_code
_entity_poly.pdbx_strand_id
1 'polypeptide(L)' 'HGNSLRALVKYLENISDEDIEKLEIATGEIYVYSINEQGDVASKEIKQ' A
#
# COMPACT_ATOMS: atom_id res chain seq x y z
N HIS A 1 10.26 -1.51 -11.06
CA HIS A 1 9.09 -0.68 -10.69
C HIS A 1 8.38 -1.11 -9.40
N GLY A 2 8.60 -2.33 -8.87
CA GLY A 2 7.98 -2.77 -7.62
C GLY A 2 8.49 -2.08 -6.34
N ASN A 3 9.75 -1.63 -6.29
CA ASN A 3 10.32 -1.07 -5.05
C ASN A 3 9.70 0.28 -4.67
N SER A 4 9.43 1.16 -5.64
CA SER A 4 8.79 2.46 -5.38
C SER A 4 7.34 2.30 -4.93
N LEU A 5 6.61 1.33 -5.51
CA LEU A 5 5.25 1.01 -5.13
C LEU A 5 5.20 0.40 -3.72
N ARG A 6 6.10 -0.54 -3.40
CA ARG A 6 6.25 -1.08 -2.05
C ARG A 6 6.61 -0.01 -1.04
N ALA A 7 7.50 0.93 -1.38
CA ALA A 7 7.83 2.04 -0.49
C ALA A 7 6.61 2.93 -0.19
N LEU A 8 5.77 3.20 -1.19
CA LEU A 8 4.52 3.94 -1.01
C LEU A 8 3.52 3.18 -0.13
N VAL A 9 3.33 1.88 -0.38
CA VAL A 9 2.45 1.03 0.44
C VAL A 9 2.97 0.90 1.86
N LYS A 10 4.30 0.76 2.05
CA LYS A 10 4.94 0.75 3.37
C LYS A 10 4.56 2.00 4.16
N TYR A 11 4.64 3.17 3.53
CA TYR A 11 4.29 4.44 4.15
C TYR A 11 2.80 4.53 4.48
N LEU A 12 1.93 4.21 3.52
CA LEU A 12 0.48 4.30 3.69
C LEU A 12 -0.08 3.33 4.74
N GLU A 13 0.52 2.15 4.87
CA GLU A 13 0.07 1.09 5.79
C GLU A 13 0.94 0.98 7.04
N ASN A 14 1.92 1.89 7.19
CA ASN A 14 2.85 1.92 8.32
C ASN A 14 3.54 0.57 8.58
N ILE A 15 3.92 -0.11 7.49
CA ILE A 15 4.54 -1.45 7.53
C ILE A 15 6.00 -1.31 8.00
N SER A 16 6.43 -2.22 8.87
CA SER A 16 7.80 -2.28 9.36
C SER A 16 8.79 -2.66 8.24
N ASP A 17 10.09 -2.39 8.42
CA ASP A 17 11.13 -2.86 7.48
C ASP A 17 11.24 -4.39 7.43
N GLU A 18 10.83 -5.09 8.49
CA GLU A 18 10.85 -6.56 8.53
C GLU A 18 9.63 -7.17 7.83
N ASP A 19 8.49 -6.46 7.83
CA ASP A 19 7.25 -6.96 7.23
C ASP A 19 7.08 -6.53 5.77
N ILE A 20 7.77 -5.46 5.33
CA ILE A 20 7.69 -5.02 3.92
C ILE A 20 8.28 -6.06 2.96
N GLU A 21 9.22 -6.89 3.41
CA GLU A 21 9.78 -7.99 2.63
C GLU A 21 8.73 -9.07 2.31
N LYS A 22 7.70 -9.20 3.15
CA LYS A 22 6.60 -10.15 2.98
C LYS A 22 5.47 -9.59 2.11
N LEU A 23 5.51 -8.30 1.76
CA LEU A 23 4.49 -7.66 0.94
C LEU A 23 4.68 -8.02 -0.55
N GLU A 24 3.78 -8.87 -1.04
CA GLU A 24 3.62 -9.15 -2.46
C GLU A 24 2.41 -8.43 -3.03
N ILE A 25 2.63 -7.62 -4.06
CA ILE A 25 1.58 -6.98 -4.85
C ILE A 25 1.50 -7.78 -6.14
N ALA A 26 0.41 -8.53 -6.32
CA ALA A 26 0.28 -9.39 -7.47
C ALA A 26 0.01 -8.55 -8.73
N THR A 27 0.52 -9.01 -9.88
CA THR A 27 0.23 -8.38 -11.17
C THR A 27 -1.25 -8.54 -11.49
N GLY A 28 -1.93 -7.42 -11.74
CA GLY A 28 -3.38 -7.39 -12.01
C GLY A 28 -4.22 -6.91 -10.82
N GLU A 29 -3.63 -6.75 -9.63
CA GLU A 29 -4.32 -6.14 -8.50
C GLU A 29 -4.26 -4.60 -8.57
N ILE A 30 -5.40 -3.96 -8.33
CA ILE A 30 -5.53 -2.50 -8.24
C ILE A 30 -5.80 -2.14 -6.78
N TYR A 31 -4.85 -1.45 -6.16
CA TYR A 31 -4.97 -0.99 -4.77
C TYR A 31 -5.54 0.43 -4.78
N VAL A 32 -6.70 0.60 -4.17
CA VAL A 32 -7.41 1.88 -4.05
C VAL A 32 -7.36 2.33 -2.60
N TYR A 33 -6.74 3.47 -2.35
CA TYR A 33 -6.66 4.08 -1.03
C TYR A 33 -7.53 5.34 -0.99
N SER A 34 -8.40 5.46 0.00
CA SER A 34 -9.08 6.73 0.30
C SER A 34 -8.31 7.44 1.40
N ILE A 35 -8.01 8.72 1.18
CA ILE A 35 -7.29 9.57 2.13
C ILE A 35 -8.28 10.56 2.73
N ASN A 36 -8.28 10.72 4.05
CA ASN A 36 -9.11 11.70 4.73
C ASN A 36 -8.51 13.12 4.64
N GLU A 37 -9.22 14.11 5.17
CA GLU A 37 -8.76 15.51 5.17
C GLU A 37 -7.49 15.73 6.00
N GLN A 38 -7.16 14.81 6.90
CA GLN A 38 -5.97 14.83 7.74
C GLN A 38 -4.74 14.22 7.04
N GLY A 39 -4.93 13.60 5.87
CA GLY A 39 -3.86 12.94 5.11
C GLY A 39 -3.65 11.47 5.49
N ASP A 40 -4.48 10.91 6.37
CA ASP A 40 -4.41 9.51 6.77
C ASP A 40 -5.25 8.62 5.85
N VAL A 41 -4.88 7.34 5.77
CA VAL A 41 -5.65 6.34 5.04
C VAL A 41 -6.97 6.06 5.76
N ALA A 42 -8.08 6.46 5.13
CA ALA A 42 -9.43 6.21 5.61
C ALA A 42 -9.94 4.80 5.23
N SER A 43 -9.59 4.31 4.05
CA SER A 43 -9.95 2.96 3.60
C SER A 43 -9.01 2.43 2.53
N LYS A 44 -8.99 1.10 2.41
CA LYS A 44 -8.26 0.35 1.38
C LYS A 44 -9.21 -0.64 0.71
N GLU A 45 -9.18 -0.69 -0.61
CA GLU A 45 -9.90 -1.65 -1.44
C GLU A 45 -8.92 -2.26 -2.45
N ILE A 46 -8.97 -3.57 -2.65
CA ILE A 46 -8.19 -4.26 -3.68
C ILE A 46 -9.18 -4.77 -4.73
N LYS A 47 -8.98 -4.34 -5.98
CA LYS A 47 -9.77 -4.78 -7.14
C LYS A 47 -8.93 -5.71 -8.00
N GLN A 48 -9.60 -6.62 -8.69
CA GLN A 48 -9.02 -7.46 -9.74
C GLN A 48 -9.48 -6.98 -11.11
#